data_AF-A0A925G6B5-F1
#
_entry.id   AF-A0A925G6B5-F1
#
_cell.length_a   1.000
_cell.length_b   1.000
_cell.length_c   1.000
_cell.angle_alpha   90.00
_cell.angle_beta   90.00
_cell.angle_gamma   90.00
#
_symmetry.space_group_name_H-M   'P 1'
#
loop_
_entity.id
_entity.type
_entity.pdbx_description
1 polymer ?
#
loop_
_entity_poly.entity_id
_entity_poly.type
_entity_poly.pdbx_seq_one_letter_code
_entity_poly.pdbx_strand_id
1 'polypeptide(L)' 'WNIFSFDQWGVELGKQLANKILPELETNDAVLSHDSSTNGLINQYKSWRKG' A
#
# COMPACT_ATOMS: atom_id res chain seq x y z
N TRP A 1 -24.42 2.91 -21.82
CA TRP A 1 -24.03 3.10 -20.41
C TRP A 1 -24.05 4.60 -20.12
N ASN A 2 -24.86 5.03 -19.15
CA ASN A 2 -24.91 6.42 -18.69
C ASN A 2 -23.76 6.66 -17.69
N ILE A 3 -22.52 6.69 -18.20
CA ILE A 3 -21.28 6.86 -17.42
C ILE A 3 -20.49 8.05 -17.96
N PHE A 4 -19.64 8.64 -17.12
CA PHE A 4 -18.78 9.75 -17.53
C PHE A 4 -17.47 9.22 -18.14
N SER A 5 -17.40 9.19 -19.46
CA SER A 5 -16.27 8.61 -20.20
C SER A 5 -14.92 9.32 -20.06
N PHE A 6 -14.88 10.47 -19.38
CA PHE A 6 -13.67 11.29 -19.21
C PHE A 6 -13.26 11.45 -17.74
N ASP A 7 -13.92 10.72 -16.82
CA ASP A 7 -13.48 10.68 -15.42
C ASP A 7 -12.47 9.56 -15.18
N GLN A 8 -11.71 9.69 -14.08
CA GLN A 8 -10.66 8.73 -13.70
C GLN A 8 -10.56 8.54 -12.19
N TRP A 9 -11.63 8.80 -11.44
CA TRP A 9 -11.63 8.77 -9.97
C TRP A 9 -11.15 7.43 -9.39
N GLY A 10 -11.34 6.33 -10.12
CA GLY A 10 -10.92 4.99 -9.71
C GLY A 10 -9.42 4.82 -9.45
N VAL A 11 -8.56 5.75 -9.90
CA VAL A 11 -7.10 5.66 -9.68
C VAL A 11 -6.63 6.27 -8.36
N GLU A 12 -7.45 7.09 -7.72
CA GLU A 12 -6.98 7.99 -6.66
C GLU A 12 -6.69 7.27 -5.36
N LEU A 13 -7.56 6.35 -4.95
CA LEU A 13 -7.39 5.62 -3.70
C LEU A 13 -6.09 4.80 -3.71
N GLY A 14 -5.79 4.12 -4.82
CA GLY A 14 -4.54 3.37 -4.97
C GLY A 14 -3.30 4.25 -4.82
N LYS A 15 -3.31 5.44 -5.42
CA LYS A 15 -2.22 6.43 -5.28
C LYS A 15 -2.05 6.89 -3.84
N GLN A 16 -3.15 7.18 -3.14
CA GLN A 16 -3.12 7.60 -1.73
C GLN A 16 -2.56 6.51 -0.82
N LEU A 17 -2.98 5.26 -1.02
CA LEU A 17 -2.50 4.12 -0.23
C LEU A 17 -1.00 3.85 -0.49
N ALA A 18 -0.57 3.86 -1.74
CA ALA A 18 0.84 3.64 -2.10
C ALA A 18 1.77 4.70 -1.47
N ASN A 19 1.36 5.97 -1.49
CA ASN A 19 2.14 7.06 -0.88
C ASN A 19 2.27 6.89 0.64
N LYS A 20 1.29 6.29 1.32
CA LYS A 20 1.39 5.99 2.76
C LYS A 20 2.29 4.79 3.05
N ILE A 21 2.23 3.75 2.22
CA ILE A 21 3.00 2.50 2.41
C ILE A 21 4.49 2.71 2.09
N LEU A 22 4.83 3.53 1.09
CA LEU A 22 6.21 3.73 0.63
C LEU A 22 7.23 4.00 1.76
N PRO A 23 7.05 5.00 2.65
CA PRO A 23 8.01 5.25 3.73
C PRO A 23 8.10 4.10 4.74
N GLU A 24 7.02 3.34 4.91
CA GLU A 24 7.02 2.17 5.79
C GLU A 24 7.91 1.05 5.23
N LEU A 25 8.15 0.99 3.92
CA LEU A 25 9.05 0.00 3.33
C LEU A 25 10.53 0.35 3.52
N GLU A 26 10.87 1.61 3.78
CA GLU A 26 12.26 2.06 3.88
C GLU A 26 12.92 1.62 5.19
N THR A 27 12.13 1.48 6.27
CA THR A 27 12.63 1.06 7.58
C THR A 27 12.55 -0.45 7.78
N ASN A 28 13.30 -0.95 8.75
CA ASN A 28 13.33 -2.37 9.11
C ASN A 28 12.38 -2.74 10.26
N ASP A 29 11.62 -1.77 10.76
CA ASP A 29 10.67 -1.92 11.87
C ASP A 29 9.42 -2.69 11.43
N ALA A 30 8.76 -3.35 12.37
CA ALA A 30 7.49 -4.00 12.10
C ALA A 30 6.37 -2.97 11.88
N VAL A 31 5.51 -3.21 10.90
CA VAL A 31 4.35 -2.36 10.58
C VAL A 31 3.09 -2.94 11.21
N LEU A 32 2.30 -2.09 11.87
CA LEU A 32 1.06 -2.42 12.58
C LEU A 32 -0.09 -1.42 12.29
N SER A 33 0.11 -0.48 11.37
CA SER A 33 -0.77 0.66 11.10
C SER A 33 -1.95 0.35 10.18
N HIS A 34 -1.97 -0.80 9.52
CA HIS A 34 -3.02 -1.20 8.55
C HIS A 34 -3.82 -2.40 9.03
N ASP A 35 -4.70 -2.91 8.16
CA ASP A 35 -5.33 -4.20 8.38
C ASP A 35 -4.30 -5.34 8.46
N SER A 36 -4.73 -6.48 9.01
CA SER A 36 -3.84 -7.62 9.28
C SER A 36 -3.18 -8.19 8.03
N SER A 37 -3.85 -8.16 6.87
CA SER A 37 -3.30 -8.66 5.62
C SER A 37 -2.17 -7.75 5.13
N THR A 38 -2.43 -6.44 5.09
CA THR A 38 -1.44 -5.44 4.65
C THR A 38 -0.21 -5.45 5.56
N ASN A 39 -0.39 -5.46 6.89
CA ASN A 39 0.72 -5.55 7.84
C ASN A 39 1.53 -6.84 7.64
N GLY A 40 0.85 -7.99 7.49
CA GLY A 40 1.50 -9.28 7.29
C GLY A 40 2.37 -9.31 6.04
N LEU A 41 1.85 -8.83 4.91
CA LEU A 41 2.59 -8.79 3.65
C LEU A 41 3.80 -7.85 3.69
N ILE A 42 3.66 -6.66 4.28
CA ILE A 42 4.78 -5.71 4.42
C ILE A 42 5.88 -6.32 5.29
N ASN A 43 5.53 -6.89 6.44
CA ASN A 43 6.50 -7.49 7.35
C ASN A 43 7.20 -8.72 6.74
N GLN A 44 6.45 -9.54 5.98
CA GLN A 44 7.04 -10.67 5.25
C GLN A 44 8.03 -10.21 4.18
N TYR A 45 7.67 -9.19 3.39
CA TYR A 45 8.57 -8.58 2.42
C TYR A 45 9.85 -8.06 3.08
N LYS A 46 9.73 -7.34 4.20
CA LYS A 46 10.90 -6.85 4.96
C LYS A 46 11.78 -8.00 5.45
N SER A 47 11.18 -9.11 5.91
CA SER A 47 11.92 -10.30 6.32
C SER A 47 12.73 -10.89 5.17
N TRP A 48 12.17 -10.96 3.96
CA TRP A 48 12.89 -11.49 2.80
C TRP A 48 14.04 -10.59 2.36
N ARG A 49 13.88 -9.26 2.44
CA ARG A 49 14.92 -8.29 2.05
C ARG A 49 16.14 -8.28 2.97
N LYS A 50 15.98 -8.68 4.24
CA LYS A 50 17.08 -8.74 5.22
C LYS A 50 18.00 -9.95 5.04
N GLY A 51 17.57 -10.96 4.27
CA GLY A 51 18.34 -12.18 3.99
C GLY A 51 19.37 -12.02 2.89
#